data_AF-A0A952C7N2-F1
#
_entry.id   AF-A0A952C7N2-F1
#
_cell.length_a   1.000
_cell.length_b   1.000
_cell.length_c   1.000
_cell.angle_alpha   90.00
_cell.angle_beta   90.00
_cell.angle_gamma   90.00
#
_symmetry.space_group_name_H-M   'P 1'
#
loop_
_entity.id
_entity.type
_entity.pdbx_description
1 polymer ?
#
loop_
_entity_poly.entity_id
_entity_poly.type
_entity_poly.pdbx_seq_one_letter_code
_entity_poly.pdbx_strand_id
1 'polypeptide(L)'
;MPITDGPVEAVLRDGNTLYLGGKFFGIGPSVPYGASIGIATGKHNPNFVNPNGSVNVVVSDGAGGWYIGGDFTRVGGVTRNHLARINADGSLHSWNPNSDGTVYSLCISGNTLYVGGAFSELDGQPRNNSGAFNTTTG
;
A
#
# COMPACT_ATOMS: atom_id res chain seq x y z
N MET A 1 -15.17 -13.78 -11.92
CA MET A 1 -15.02 -12.63 -11.01
C MET A 1 -13.83 -12.92 -10.11
N PRO A 2 -12.96 -11.94 -9.82
CA PRO A 2 -11.89 -12.14 -8.84
C PRO A 2 -12.53 -12.47 -7.48
N ILE A 3 -12.24 -13.65 -6.94
CA ILE A 3 -12.58 -14.04 -5.58
C ILE A 3 -11.32 -13.89 -4.74
N THR A 4 -11.42 -13.18 -3.61
CA THR A 4 -10.37 -13.18 -2.60
C THR A 4 -10.57 -14.38 -1.68
N ASP A 5 -9.50 -15.05 -1.31
CA ASP A 5 -9.50 -16.20 -0.39
C ASP A 5 -9.32 -15.80 1.08
N GLY A 6 -9.30 -14.50 1.36
CA GLY A 6 -9.24 -13.92 2.70
C GLY A 6 -9.91 -12.55 2.76
N PRO A 7 -9.93 -11.90 3.93
CA PRO A 7 -10.57 -10.61 4.10
C PRO A 7 -9.82 -9.52 3.34
N VAL A 8 -10.60 -8.70 2.65
CA VAL A 8 -10.14 -7.43 2.08
C VAL A 8 -10.35 -6.37 3.16
N GLU A 9 -9.27 -5.75 3.61
CA GLU A 9 -9.28 -4.77 4.70
C GLU A 9 -9.26 -3.33 4.18
N ALA A 10 -8.78 -3.13 2.96
CA ALA A 10 -8.74 -1.83 2.30
C ALA A 10 -9.23 -1.93 0.85
N VAL A 11 -10.14 -1.03 0.47
CA VAL A 11 -10.63 -0.88 -0.90
C VAL A 11 -10.60 0.59 -1.28
N LEU A 12 -9.93 0.91 -2.37
CA LEU A 12 -9.92 2.27 -2.91
C LEU A 12 -10.18 2.23 -4.41
N ARG A 13 -10.98 3.17 -4.90
CA ARG A 13 -11.16 3.37 -6.34
C ARG A 13 -10.48 4.67 -6.75
N ASP A 14 -9.71 4.62 -7.83
CA ASP A 14 -9.20 5.80 -8.52
C ASP A 14 -9.42 5.63 -10.03
N GLY A 15 -10.21 6.54 -10.61
CA GLY A 15 -10.63 6.45 -12.01
C GLY A 15 -11.20 5.08 -12.38
N ASN A 16 -10.47 4.37 -13.26
CA ASN A 16 -10.84 3.06 -13.79
C ASN A 16 -10.12 1.88 -13.10
N THR A 17 -9.46 2.14 -11.97
CA THR A 17 -8.70 1.15 -11.21
C THR A 17 -9.27 1.00 -9.80
N LEU A 18 -9.45 -0.24 -9.38
CA LEU A 18 -9.75 -0.61 -8.00
C LEU A 18 -8.49 -1.15 -7.34
N TYR A 19 -8.23 -0.70 -6.14
CA TYR A 19 -7.06 -0.98 -5.34
C TYR A 19 -7.51 -1.74 -4.11
N LEU A 20 -6.99 -2.95 -3.92
CA LEU A 20 -7.35 -3.83 -2.81
C LEU A 20 -6.13 -4.06 -1.94
N GLY A 21 -6.34 -4.03 -0.63
CA GLY A 21 -5.38 -4.45 0.40
C GLY A 21 -6.08 -5.34 1.43
N GLY A 22 -5.38 -6.30 2.02
CA GLY A 22 -5.93 -7.10 3.10
C GLY A 22 -5.09 -8.30 3.49
N LYS A 23 -5.75 -9.31 4.06
CA LYS A 23 -5.16 -10.58 4.48
C LYS A 23 -5.63 -11.73 3.61
N PHE A 24 -5.64 -11.50 2.30
CA PHE A 24 -5.90 -12.54 1.30
C PHE A 24 -4.58 -13.01 0.69
N PHE A 25 -4.51 -14.27 0.27
CA PHE A 25 -3.37 -14.85 -0.41
C PHE A 25 -3.52 -14.85 -1.93
N GLY A 26 -4.74 -14.65 -2.44
CA GLY A 26 -5.00 -14.62 -3.87
C GLY A 26 -6.18 -13.75 -4.27
N ILE A 27 -5.96 -12.94 -5.31
CA ILE A 27 -7.00 -12.57 -6.27
C ILE A 27 -6.89 -13.52 -7.46
N GLY A 28 -7.45 -14.73 -7.33
CA GLY A 28 -7.00 -15.86 -8.14
C GLY A 28 -5.61 -16.36 -7.72
N PRO A 29 -4.83 -17.02 -8.58
CA PRO A 29 -3.66 -17.82 -8.14
C PRO A 29 -2.37 -17.05 -7.75
N SER A 30 -2.31 -15.70 -7.75
CA SER A 30 -0.97 -15.04 -7.77
C SER A 30 -0.81 -13.66 -7.11
N VAL A 31 -1.78 -13.14 -6.36
CA VAL A 31 -1.64 -11.80 -5.76
C VAL A 31 -2.05 -11.78 -4.28
N PRO A 32 -1.11 -12.03 -3.36
CA PRO A 32 -1.35 -11.93 -1.93
C PRO A 32 -1.29 -10.47 -1.43
N TYR A 33 -2.13 -10.18 -0.45
CA TYR A 33 -2.19 -9.00 0.41
C TYR A 33 -2.48 -7.65 -0.24
N GLY A 34 -2.27 -7.49 -1.54
CA GLY A 34 -2.67 -6.30 -2.29
C GLY A 34 -2.83 -6.58 -3.78
N ALA A 35 -3.67 -5.82 -4.49
CA ALA A 35 -3.84 -5.97 -5.93
C ALA A 35 -4.57 -4.77 -6.56
N SER A 36 -4.13 -4.36 -7.75
CA SER A 36 -4.88 -3.39 -8.57
C SER A 36 -5.67 -4.12 -9.64
N ILE A 37 -6.93 -3.77 -9.81
CA ILE A 37 -7.89 -4.37 -10.74
C ILE A 37 -8.44 -3.29 -11.66
N GLY A 38 -8.34 -3.49 -12.97
CA GLY A 38 -9.02 -2.63 -13.95
C GLY A 38 -10.53 -2.86 -13.90
N ILE A 39 -11.31 -1.81 -13.64
CA ILE A 39 -12.78 -1.91 -13.45
C ILE A 39 -13.48 -2.37 -14.75
N ALA A 40 -13.01 -1.89 -15.90
CA ALA A 40 -13.58 -2.27 -17.20
C ALA A 40 -13.21 -3.70 -17.63
N THR A 41 -12.06 -4.21 -17.19
CA THR A 41 -11.53 -5.50 -17.66
C THR A 41 -11.70 -6.63 -16.64
N GLY A 42 -11.88 -6.29 -15.36
CA GLY A 42 -11.85 -7.24 -14.25
C GLY A 42 -10.50 -7.93 -14.06
N LYS A 43 -9.45 -7.47 -14.76
CA LYS A 43 -8.12 -8.08 -14.71
C LYS A 43 -7.24 -7.39 -13.68
N HIS A 44 -6.50 -8.18 -12.92
CA HIS A 44 -5.46 -7.67 -12.03
C HIS A 44 -4.22 -7.27 -12.83
N ASN A 45 -3.38 -6.38 -12.29
CA ASN A 45 -2.07 -6.08 -12.86
C ASN A 45 -1.09 -7.25 -12.59
N PRO A 46 -0.58 -7.95 -13.62
CA PRO A 46 0.31 -9.10 -13.44
C PRO A 46 1.72 -8.71 -12.95
N ASN A 47 2.10 -7.42 -13.06
CA ASN A 47 3.40 -6.91 -12.63
C ASN A 47 3.39 -6.42 -11.18
N PHE A 48 2.31 -6.68 -10.43
CA PHE A 48 2.17 -6.18 -9.07
C PHE A 48 3.24 -6.78 -8.14
N VAL A 49 3.99 -5.91 -7.46
CA VAL A 49 4.97 -6.29 -6.45
C VAL A 49 4.26 -6.70 -5.14
N ASN A 50 4.35 -7.98 -4.80
CA ASN A 50 3.62 -8.53 -3.65
C ASN A 50 4.27 -8.13 -2.31
N PRO A 51 3.51 -7.57 -1.35
CA PRO A 51 3.91 -7.50 0.05
C PRO A 51 4.09 -8.91 0.64
N ASN A 52 4.90 -9.05 1.70
CA ASN A 52 5.06 -10.31 2.43
C ASN A 52 4.18 -10.41 3.70
N GLY A 53 3.28 -9.45 3.90
CA GLY A 53 2.41 -9.34 5.06
C GLY A 53 1.16 -8.53 4.74
N SER A 54 0.27 -8.44 5.70
CA SER A 54 -1.03 -7.78 5.62
C SER A 54 -0.89 -6.33 5.16
N VAL A 55 -1.73 -5.92 4.22
CA VAL A 55 -1.93 -4.50 3.89
C VAL A 55 -3.23 -4.04 4.54
N ASN A 56 -3.11 -3.25 5.61
CA ASN A 56 -4.24 -2.77 6.38
C ASN A 56 -4.91 -1.55 5.76
N VAL A 57 -4.15 -0.74 4.99
CA VAL A 57 -4.63 0.51 4.42
C VAL A 57 -3.97 0.81 3.07
N VAL A 58 -4.75 1.41 2.17
CA VAL A 58 -4.26 1.91 0.87
C VAL A 58 -4.83 3.31 0.62
N VAL A 59 -4.03 4.21 0.03
CA VAL A 59 -4.47 5.52 -0.45
C VAL A 59 -3.86 5.82 -1.83
N SER A 60 -4.61 6.42 -2.75
CA SER A 60 -4.13 6.74 -4.11
C SER A 60 -3.10 7.86 -3.99
N ASP A 61 -2.06 7.80 -4.83
CA ASP A 61 -1.09 8.90 -4.93
C ASP A 61 -1.55 10.02 -5.89
N GLY A 62 -2.73 9.89 -6.51
CA GLY A 62 -3.30 10.84 -7.47
C GLY A 62 -2.67 10.81 -8.86
N ALA A 63 -1.67 9.95 -9.09
CA ALA A 63 -0.95 9.78 -10.35
C ALA A 63 -1.10 8.36 -10.92
N GLY A 64 -2.06 7.57 -10.41
CA GLY A 64 -2.32 6.19 -10.79
C GLY A 64 -1.54 5.15 -9.98
N GLY A 65 -0.64 5.58 -9.09
CA GLY A 65 -0.05 4.75 -8.06
C GLY A 65 -0.80 4.86 -6.74
N TRP A 66 -0.18 4.36 -5.68
CA TRP A 66 -0.77 4.27 -4.35
C TRP A 66 0.28 4.07 -3.26
N TYR A 67 -0.07 4.53 -2.08
CA TYR A 67 0.61 4.23 -0.84
C TYR A 67 -0.09 3.08 -0.14
N ILE A 68 0.70 2.20 0.45
CA ILE A 68 0.22 1.06 1.22
C ILE A 68 0.81 1.12 2.63
N GLY A 69 -0.03 0.78 3.62
CA GLY A 69 0.35 0.68 5.03
C GLY A 69 -0.10 -0.66 5.61
N GLY A 70 0.73 -1.30 6.45
CA GLY A 70 0.43 -2.64 6.95
C GLY A 70 1.46 -3.24 7.89
N ASP A 71 1.43 -4.57 8.05
CA ASP A 71 2.39 -5.34 8.87
C ASP A 71 3.59 -5.90 8.07
N PHE A 72 3.61 -5.67 6.76
CA PHE A 72 4.65 -6.19 5.87
C PHE A 72 6.04 -5.61 6.18
N THR A 73 7.08 -6.38 5.86
CA THR A 73 8.50 -5.99 5.98
C THR A 73 9.22 -6.00 4.63
N ARG A 74 8.59 -6.55 3.59
CA ARG A 74 9.10 -6.60 2.22
C ARG A 74 7.98 -6.42 1.22
N VAL A 75 8.29 -5.80 0.09
CA VAL A 75 7.40 -5.67 -1.07
C VAL A 75 8.20 -6.02 -2.32
N GLY A 76 7.73 -6.98 -3.13
CA GLY A 76 8.45 -7.44 -4.32
C GLY A 76 9.85 -7.98 -4.02
N GLY A 77 10.07 -8.52 -2.82
CA GLY A 77 11.37 -9.01 -2.36
C GLY A 77 12.32 -7.92 -1.82
N VAL A 78 12.00 -6.63 -1.93
CA VAL A 78 12.79 -5.52 -1.40
C VAL A 78 12.31 -5.14 0.00
N THR A 79 13.22 -4.85 0.93
CA THR A 79 12.87 -4.41 2.29
C THR A 79 12.09 -3.11 2.25
N ARG A 80 10.90 -3.14 2.83
CA ARG A 80 9.91 -2.07 2.93
C ARG A 80 9.12 -2.34 4.20
N ASN A 81 9.44 -1.64 5.29
CA ASN A 81 8.78 -1.90 6.55
C ASN A 81 7.56 -1.00 6.70
N HIS A 82 6.38 -1.65 6.73
CA HIS A 82 5.07 -1.11 7.09
C HIS A 82 4.53 0.04 6.24
N LEU A 83 5.34 0.66 5.38
CA LEU A 83 5.02 1.70 4.42
C LEU A 83 5.73 1.46 3.09
N ALA A 84 4.98 1.60 2.00
CA ALA A 84 5.54 1.60 0.66
C ALA A 84 4.67 2.45 -0.28
N ARG A 85 5.27 2.85 -1.40
CA ARG A 85 4.54 3.39 -2.56
C ARG A 85 4.79 2.48 -3.74
N ILE A 86 3.73 2.16 -4.48
CA ILE A 86 3.79 1.37 -5.71
C ILE A 86 3.32 2.27 -6.86
N ASN A 87 4.02 2.21 -7.98
CA ASN A 87 3.75 3.01 -9.17
C ASN A 87 2.53 2.48 -9.94
N ALA A 88 2.03 3.29 -10.89
CA ALA A 88 0.89 2.92 -11.72
C ALA A 88 1.10 1.65 -12.56
N ASP A 89 2.35 1.36 -12.95
CA ASP A 89 2.72 0.15 -13.67
C ASP A 89 2.81 -1.11 -12.77
N GLY A 90 2.66 -0.96 -11.45
CA GLY A 90 2.77 -2.03 -10.46
C GLY A 90 4.17 -2.23 -9.89
N SER A 91 5.17 -1.46 -10.32
CA SER A 91 6.53 -1.51 -9.78
C SER A 91 6.66 -0.80 -8.43
N LEU A 92 7.65 -1.19 -7.61
CA LEU A 92 7.93 -0.55 -6.34
C LEU A 92 8.60 0.82 -6.55
N HIS A 93 8.03 1.90 -6.00
CA HIS A 93 8.67 3.23 -6.00
C HIS A 93 9.91 3.23 -5.08
N SER A 94 10.83 4.18 -5.25
CA SER A 94 11.99 4.39 -4.36
C SER A 94 11.68 4.99 -2.97
N TRP A 95 10.46 5.46 -2.72
CA TRP A 95 10.12 6.27 -1.53
C TRP A 95 10.09 5.40 -0.27
N ASN A 96 11.12 5.48 0.58
CA ASN A 96 11.34 4.56 1.70
C ASN A 96 11.48 5.24 3.05
N PRO A 97 10.36 5.71 3.62
CA PRO A 97 10.38 6.31 4.94
C PRO A 97 10.74 5.29 6.02
N ASN A 98 10.40 4.01 5.86
CA ASN A 98 10.55 3.01 6.93
C ASN A 98 9.71 3.38 8.19
N SER A 99 9.29 2.37 8.94
CA SER A 99 8.55 2.52 10.18
C SER A 99 8.94 1.34 11.06
N ASP A 100 9.09 1.57 12.36
CA ASP A 100 9.41 0.48 13.31
C ASP A 100 8.17 -0.30 13.76
N GLY A 101 6.99 0.18 13.39
CA GLY A 101 5.72 -0.42 13.78
C GLY A 101 4.67 -0.42 12.67
N THR A 102 3.60 -1.18 12.90
CA THR A 102 2.50 -1.37 11.95
C THR A 102 1.77 -0.07 11.65
N VAL A 103 1.48 0.15 10.37
CA VAL A 103 0.67 1.28 9.92
C VAL A 103 -0.77 0.83 9.73
N TYR A 104 -1.70 1.59 10.30
CA TYR A 104 -3.12 1.28 10.30
C TYR A 104 -3.93 2.29 9.48
N SER A 105 -3.44 3.52 9.31
CA SER A 105 -4.16 4.56 8.60
C SER A 105 -3.23 5.42 7.73
N LEU A 106 -3.74 5.78 6.56
CA LEU A 106 -3.14 6.72 5.63
C LEU A 106 -4.22 7.68 5.13
N CYS A 107 -3.88 8.96 4.99
CA CYS A 107 -4.76 9.96 4.41
C CYS A 107 -3.93 11.00 3.66
N ILE A 108 -4.36 11.39 2.47
CA ILE A 108 -3.71 12.48 1.72
C ILE A 108 -4.60 13.71 1.75
N SER A 109 -4.01 14.85 2.06
CA SER A 109 -4.64 16.17 1.91
C SER A 109 -3.64 17.12 1.25
N GLY A 110 -3.96 17.59 0.04
CA GLY A 110 -3.03 18.34 -0.79
C GLY A 110 -1.75 17.53 -1.08
N ASN A 111 -0.59 18.10 -0.75
CA ASN A 111 0.71 17.46 -0.95
C ASN A 111 1.21 16.75 0.32
N THR A 112 0.34 16.49 1.29
CA THR A 112 0.71 15.89 2.57
C THR A 112 0.05 14.53 2.73
N LEU A 113 0.87 13.50 2.91
CA LEU A 113 0.46 12.16 3.33
C LEU A 113 0.57 12.08 4.85
N TYR A 114 -0.56 11.94 5.53
CA TYR A 114 -0.64 11.65 6.95
C TYR A 114 -0.60 10.14 7.17
N VAL A 115 0.16 9.73 8.17
CA VAL A 115 0.38 8.34 8.55
C VAL A 115 -0.02 8.18 10.02
N GLY A 116 -0.80 7.14 10.31
CA GLY A 116 -1.14 6.74 11.67
C GLY A 116 -0.91 5.24 11.89
N GLY A 117 -0.41 4.87 13.07
CA GLY A 117 -0.02 3.50 13.37
C GLY A 117 0.42 3.28 14.81
N ALA A 118 0.99 2.11 15.07
CA ALA A 118 1.61 1.73 16.33
C ALA A 118 3.14 1.70 16.19
N PHE A 119 3.71 2.84 15.79
CA PHE A 119 5.15 3.03 15.61
C PHE A 119 5.68 4.08 16.60
N SER A 120 6.96 3.98 16.94
CA SER A 120 7.69 4.96 17.76
C SER A 120 8.77 5.70 16.96
N GLU A 121 9.12 5.17 15.78
CA GLU A 121 10.05 5.75 14.85
C GLU A 121 9.48 5.74 13.43
N LEU A 122 9.65 6.84 12.72
CA LEU A 122 9.24 7.01 11.33
C LEU A 122 10.33 7.82 10.62
N ASP A 123 10.88 7.29 9.52
CA ASP A 123 11.99 7.93 8.78
C ASP A 123 13.23 8.22 9.63
N GLY A 124 13.56 7.28 10.51
CA GLY A 124 14.70 7.40 11.43
C GLY A 124 14.51 8.48 12.50
N GLN A 125 13.31 9.06 12.61
CA GLN A 125 12.98 10.10 13.58
C GLN A 125 12.01 9.58 14.64
N PRO A 126 12.21 9.93 15.93
CA PRO A 126 11.25 9.61 16.98
C PRO A 126 9.89 10.27 16.70
N ARG A 127 8.90 9.45 16.33
CA ARG A 127 7.54 9.87 15.97
C ARG A 127 6.57 8.85 16.52
N ASN A 128 5.87 9.22 17.59
CA ASN A 128 4.93 8.31 18.24
C ASN A 128 3.58 8.36 17.54
N ASN A 129 3.18 7.21 17.01
CA ASN A 129 1.84 6.87 16.48
C ASN A 129 1.36 7.65 15.25
N SER A 130 2.00 8.77 14.90
CA SER A 130 1.62 9.57 13.76
C SER A 130 2.79 10.33 13.15
N GLY A 131 2.70 10.58 11.85
CA GLY A 131 3.67 11.37 11.10
C GLY A 131 3.06 11.89 9.80
N ALA A 132 3.82 12.71 9.08
CA ALA A 132 3.40 13.23 7.80
C ALA A 132 4.58 13.37 6.85
N PHE A 133 4.35 13.10 5.58
CA PHE A 133 5.32 13.21 4.49
C PHE A 133 4.81 14.14 3.42
N ASN A 134 5.73 14.78 2.71
CA ASN A 134 5.37 15.53 1.51
C ASN A 134 5.37 14.56 0.31
N THR A 135 4.24 14.46 -0.39
CA THR A 135 4.07 13.50 -1.50
C THR A 135 4.93 13.83 -2.73
N THR A 136 5.50 15.03 -2.79
CA THR A 136 6.36 15.49 -3.89
C THR A 136 7.86 15.43 -3.57
N THR A 137 8.25 15.64 -2.31
CA THR A 137 9.68 15.70 -1.93
C THR A 137 10.16 14.49 -1.14
N GLY A 138 9.25 13.61 -0.72
CA GLY A 138 9.57 12.51 0.21
C GLY A 138 9.31 12.92 1.64
#